data_AF-A0A9D6K9T5-F1
#
_entry.id   AF-A0A9D6K9T5-F1
#
_cell.length_a   1.000
_cell.length_b   1.000
_cell.length_c   1.000
_cell.angle_alpha   90.00
_cell.angle_beta   90.00
_cell.angle_gamma   90.00
#
_symmetry.space_group_name_H-M   'P 1'
#
loop_
_entity.id
_entity.type
_entity.pdbx_description
1 polymer ?
#
loop_
_entity_poly.entity_id
_entity_poly.type
_entity_poly.pdbx_seq_one_letter_code
_entity_poly.pdbx_strand_id
1 'polypeptide(L)'
;GWKDDKNSAVYKLIHEYKVALPLHPEFGTEPNLFYVPPIGNFKFGGNGEITNERVIPVKFLGTLFGGEKNVKNVQDTILREREKMRKGTKSEVCMLLIGHDNEDRFQLNVKGKPFQRPEEVQPVKTQFVTPSKDTDKGYKGGV
;
A
#
# COMPACT_ATOMS: atom_id res chain seq x y z
N GLY A 1 -8.70 -0.18 8.45
CA GLY A 1 -8.85 -1.43 9.21
C GLY A 1 -8.29 -1.28 10.62
N TRP A 2 -8.65 -2.18 11.53
CA TRP A 2 -8.27 -2.12 12.94
C TRP A 2 -7.14 -3.11 13.25
N LYS A 3 -6.01 -2.65 13.82
CA LYS A 3 -4.87 -3.53 14.09
C LYS A 3 -5.17 -4.64 15.10
N ASP A 4 -6.20 -4.48 15.94
CA ASP A 4 -6.59 -5.43 16.99
C ASP A 4 -7.72 -6.39 16.56
N ASP A 5 -8.35 -6.14 15.41
CA ASP A 5 -9.40 -7.01 14.88
C ASP A 5 -8.79 -8.14 14.05
N LYS A 6 -8.85 -9.38 14.56
CA LYS A 6 -8.32 -10.59 13.93
C LYS A 6 -8.85 -10.86 12.51
N ASN A 7 -10.05 -10.36 12.20
CA ASN A 7 -10.66 -10.53 10.89
C ASN A 7 -10.21 -9.46 9.88
N SER A 8 -9.57 -8.39 10.34
CA SER A 8 -9.12 -7.31 9.48
C SER A 8 -7.89 -7.71 8.65
N ALA A 9 -7.81 -7.23 7.41
CA ALA A 9 -6.60 -7.34 6.60
C ALA A 9 -5.39 -6.66 7.27
N VAL A 10 -5.61 -5.62 8.09
CA VAL A 10 -4.53 -4.90 8.79
C VAL A 10 -3.90 -5.83 9.81
N TYR A 11 -4.70 -6.48 10.65
CA TYR A 11 -4.24 -7.49 11.60
C TYR A 11 -3.52 -8.63 10.88
N LYS A 12 -4.11 -9.17 9.80
CA LYS A 12 -3.51 -10.28 9.06
C LYS A 12 -2.14 -9.92 8.49
N LEU A 13 -1.98 -8.74 7.89
CA LEU A 13 -0.71 -8.29 7.32
C LEU A 13 0.36 -8.04 8.39
N ILE A 14 -0.01 -7.52 9.56
CA ILE A 14 0.92 -7.19 10.66
C ILE A 14 1.27 -8.42 11.49
N HIS A 15 0.26 -9.15 11.98
CA HIS A 15 0.43 -10.17 13.01
C HIS A 15 0.48 -11.60 12.46
N GLU A 16 -0.36 -11.93 11.47
CA GLU A 16 -0.44 -13.30 10.93
C GLU A 16 0.67 -13.56 9.90
N TYR A 17 0.72 -12.76 8.85
CA TYR A 17 1.68 -12.92 7.76
C TYR A 17 2.99 -12.17 7.99
N LYS A 18 3.00 -11.19 8.90
CA LYS A 18 4.18 -10.39 9.27
C LYS A 18 4.87 -9.77 8.07
N VAL A 19 4.08 -9.25 7.13
CA VAL A 19 4.55 -8.58 5.90
C VAL A 19 4.45 -7.05 5.97
N ALA A 20 3.83 -6.51 7.01
CA ALA A 20 3.74 -5.07 7.26
C ALA A 20 4.62 -4.69 8.46
N LEU A 21 5.59 -3.80 8.25
CA LEU A 21 6.58 -3.37 9.25
C LEU A 21 6.35 -1.92 9.69
N PRO A 22 6.60 -1.58 10.96
CA PRO A 22 6.55 -0.20 11.43
C PRO A 22 7.70 0.61 10.83
N LEU A 23 7.46 1.89 10.59
CA LEU A 23 8.51 2.85 10.20
C LEU A 23 9.23 3.34 11.45
N HIS A 24 10.57 3.34 11.42
CA HIS A 24 11.45 3.78 12.50
C HIS A 24 11.04 3.27 13.89
N PRO A 25 10.99 1.93 14.11
CA PRO A 25 10.61 1.36 15.40
C PRO A 25 11.52 1.79 16.56
N GLU A 26 12.76 2.18 16.28
CA GLU A 26 13.72 2.69 17.26
C GLU A 26 13.28 3.97 17.99
N PHE A 27 12.30 4.70 17.46
CA PHE A 27 11.75 5.88 18.12
C PHE A 27 10.84 5.54 19.31
N GLY A 28 10.45 4.27 19.48
CA GLY A 28 9.67 3.82 20.63
C GLY A 28 8.26 4.41 20.72
N THR A 29 7.73 4.96 19.62
CA THR A 29 6.41 5.61 19.56
C THR A 29 5.25 4.64 19.37
N GLU A 30 5.53 3.35 19.21
CA GLU A 30 4.56 2.31 18.89
C GLU A 30 3.61 2.72 17.73
N PRO A 31 4.15 2.94 16.52
CA PRO A 31 3.39 3.51 15.43
C PRO A 31 2.22 2.61 15.03
N ASN A 32 1.08 3.23 14.70
CA ASN A 32 -0.10 2.55 14.16
C ASN A 32 -0.11 2.50 12.62
N LEU A 33 0.94 3.00 11.98
CA LEU A 33 1.12 2.98 10.54
C LEU A 33 2.23 2.00 10.17
N PHE A 34 1.90 1.06 9.29
CA PHE A 34 2.79 -0.01 8.86
C PHE A 34 2.93 0.01 7.34
N TYR A 35 4.10 -0.38 6.87
CA TYR A 35 4.47 -0.39 5.46
C TYR A 35 4.87 -1.79 5.02
N VAL A 36 4.45 -2.16 3.81
CA VAL A 36 4.97 -3.35 3.14
C VAL A 36 6.21 -2.92 2.34
N PRO A 37 7.42 -3.40 2.69
CA PRO A 37 8.65 -3.00 1.99
C PRO A 37 8.60 -3.39 0.50
N PRO A 38 9.09 -2.52 -0.40
CA PRO A 38 9.12 -2.82 -1.82
C PRO A 38 10.14 -3.93 -2.13
N ILE A 39 9.82 -4.81 -3.08
CA ILE A 39 10.77 -5.81 -3.60
C ILE A 39 11.69 -5.19 -4.67
N GLY A 40 11.17 -4.24 -5.45
CA GLY A 40 11.91 -3.53 -6.49
C GLY A 40 12.33 -4.39 -7.70
N ASN A 41 12.93 -3.73 -8.68
CA ASN A 41 13.48 -4.37 -9.87
C ASN A 41 14.89 -4.92 -9.61
N PHE A 42 15.36 -5.79 -10.49
CA PHE A 42 16.76 -6.19 -10.54
C PHE A 42 17.60 -5.12 -11.25
N LYS A 43 18.89 -5.02 -10.92
CA LYS A 43 19.82 -4.12 -11.62
C LYS A 43 20.23 -4.71 -12.98
N PHE A 44 20.59 -3.83 -13.90
CA PHE A 44 21.26 -4.19 -15.15
C PHE A 44 22.78 -4.11 -14.98
N GLY A 45 23.50 -5.10 -15.49
CA GLY A 45 24.95 -5.13 -15.58
C GLY A 45 25.47 -4.24 -16.72
N GLY A 46 26.79 -4.12 -16.83
CA GLY A 46 27.44 -3.23 -17.80
C GLY A 46 27.19 -3.58 -19.27
N ASN A 47 26.79 -4.81 -19.56
CA ASN A 47 26.42 -5.33 -20.88
C ASN A 47 24.90 -5.41 -21.08
N GLY A 48 24.09 -4.90 -20.14
CA GLY A 48 22.62 -5.00 -20.18
C GLY A 48 22.04 -6.29 -19.61
N GLU A 49 22.83 -7.20 -19.05
CA GLU A 49 22.34 -8.42 -18.40
C GLU A 49 21.57 -8.12 -17.10
N ILE A 50 20.56 -8.92 -16.80
CA ILE A 50 19.84 -8.80 -15.51
C ILE A 50 20.67 -9.48 -14.44
N THR A 51 21.08 -8.72 -13.43
CA THR A 51 21.82 -9.22 -12.27
C THR A 51 20.87 -9.80 -11.22
N ASN A 52 21.41 -10.57 -10.26
CA ASN A 52 20.65 -11.04 -9.10
C ASN A 52 20.49 -9.99 -7.99
N GLU A 53 20.99 -8.77 -8.20
CA GLU A 53 20.91 -7.68 -7.22
C GLU A 53 19.66 -6.83 -7.44
N ARG A 54 19.02 -6.41 -6.34
CA ARG A 54 17.91 -5.43 -6.40
C ARG A 54 18.44 -4.01 -6.58
N VAL A 55 17.68 -3.19 -7.31
CA VAL A 55 17.94 -1.75 -7.46
C VAL A 55 17.94 -1.04 -6.11
N ILE A 56 16.98 -1.40 -5.24
CA ILE A 56 16.88 -0.85 -3.89
C ILE A 56 17.67 -1.76 -2.93
N PRO A 57 18.73 -1.27 -2.27
CA PRO A 57 19.49 -2.08 -1.34
C PRO A 57 18.64 -2.46 -0.12
N VAL A 58 18.64 -3.74 0.25
CA VAL A 58 17.96 -4.23 1.47
C VAL A 58 18.53 -3.56 2.71
N LYS A 59 19.83 -3.24 2.71
CA LYS A 59 20.50 -2.48 3.76
C LYS A 59 19.81 -1.14 4.06
N PHE A 60 19.45 -0.39 3.01
CA PHE A 60 18.76 0.88 3.15
C PHE A 60 17.35 0.70 3.72
N LEU A 61 16.59 -0.28 3.22
CA LEU A 61 15.28 -0.58 3.79
C LEU A 61 15.38 -1.03 5.26
N GLY A 62 16.46 -1.73 5.61
CA GLY A 62 16.74 -2.14 6.99
C GLY A 62 16.89 -0.97 7.95
N THR A 63 17.40 0.18 7.51
CA THR A 63 17.48 1.38 8.37
C THR A 63 16.12 2.02 8.62
N LEU A 64 15.12 1.74 7.79
CA LEU A 64 13.77 2.30 7.92
C LEU A 64 12.85 1.39 8.75
N PHE A 65 13.02 0.07 8.64
CA PHE A 65 12.08 -0.93 9.16
C PHE A 65 12.64 -1.80 10.28
N GLY A 66 13.65 -1.30 11.01
CA GLY A 66 14.20 -1.98 12.18
C GLY A 66 15.01 -3.24 11.86
N GLY A 67 15.75 -3.24 10.76
CA GLY A 67 16.79 -4.23 10.45
C GLY A 67 16.64 -4.95 9.10
N GLU A 68 17.77 -5.25 8.48
CA GLU A 68 17.86 -5.92 7.16
C GLU A 68 17.17 -7.28 7.15
N LYS A 69 17.32 -8.04 8.24
CA LYS A 69 16.73 -9.37 8.41
C LYS A 69 15.21 -9.32 8.33
N ASN A 70 14.59 -8.32 8.96
CA ASN A 70 13.14 -8.16 8.95
C ASN A 70 12.64 -7.89 7.54
N VAL A 71 13.27 -6.94 6.85
CA VAL A 71 12.93 -6.62 5.45
C VAL A 71 13.11 -7.84 4.54
N LYS A 72 14.21 -8.56 4.66
CA LYS A 72 14.47 -9.76 3.86
C LYS A 72 13.40 -10.83 4.07
N ASN A 73 13.02 -11.10 5.31
CA ASN A 73 11.97 -12.08 5.63
C ASN A 73 10.62 -11.70 5.00
N VAL A 74 10.27 -10.41 5.00
CA VAL A 74 9.07 -9.91 4.36
C VAL A 74 9.13 -10.10 2.85
N GLN A 75 10.22 -9.66 2.22
CA GLN A 75 10.39 -9.80 0.77
C GLN A 75 10.37 -11.27 0.33
N ASP A 76 11.03 -12.16 1.08
CA ASP A 76 11.04 -13.61 0.82
C ASP A 76 9.62 -14.20 0.93
N THR A 77 8.85 -13.76 1.92
CA THR A 77 7.45 -14.18 2.09
C THR A 77 6.59 -13.76 0.91
N ILE A 78 6.65 -12.49 0.51
CA ILE A 78 5.86 -11.98 -0.63
C ILE A 78 6.28 -12.65 -1.93
N LEU A 79 7.57 -12.86 -2.16
CA LEU A 79 8.07 -13.56 -3.35
C LEU A 79 7.57 -15.01 -3.41
N ARG A 80 7.59 -15.72 -2.28
CA ARG A 80 7.06 -17.08 -2.16
C ARG A 80 5.56 -17.13 -2.45
N GLU A 81 4.78 -16.22 -1.87
CA GLU A 81 3.33 -16.14 -2.07
C GLU A 81 2.97 -15.76 -3.52
N ARG A 82 3.74 -14.86 -4.13
CA ARG A 82 3.60 -14.52 -5.55
C ARG A 82 3.88 -15.73 -6.44
N GLU A 83 4.90 -16.52 -6.11
CA GLU A 83 5.22 -17.73 -6.88
C GLU A 83 4.12 -18.79 -6.77
N LYS A 84 3.45 -18.93 -5.62
CA LYS A 84 2.25 -19.78 -5.49
C LYS A 84 1.15 -19.35 -6.45
N MET A 85 0.83 -18.05 -6.50
CA MET A 85 -0.17 -17.53 -7.43
C MET A 85 0.22 -17.76 -8.89
N ARG A 86 1.51 -17.61 -9.20
CA ARG A 86 2.03 -17.85 -10.55
C ARG A 86 1.84 -19.32 -10.99
N LYS A 87 1.88 -20.25 -10.04
CA LYS A 87 1.58 -21.68 -10.24
C LYS A 87 0.07 -22.01 -10.19
N GLY A 88 -0.80 -21.00 -10.11
CA GLY A 88 -2.25 -21.18 -10.02
C GLY A 88 -2.77 -21.54 -8.64
N THR A 89 -1.93 -21.55 -7.61
CA THR A 89 -2.35 -21.78 -6.22
C THR A 89 -2.77 -20.46 -5.57
N LYS A 90 -3.93 -20.44 -4.92
CA LYS A 90 -4.42 -19.25 -4.22
C LYS A 90 -3.47 -18.86 -3.07
N SER A 91 -3.14 -17.57 -2.97
CA SER A 91 -2.40 -16.98 -1.85
C SER A 91 -3.21 -15.87 -1.21
N GLU A 92 -3.53 -16.02 0.07
CA GLU A 92 -4.29 -15.00 0.81
C GLU A 92 -3.51 -13.69 0.93
N VAL A 93 -2.20 -13.74 1.19
CA VAL A 93 -1.33 -12.54 1.25
C VAL A 93 -1.45 -11.71 -0.02
N CYS A 94 -1.33 -12.34 -1.18
CA CYS A 94 -1.41 -11.61 -2.44
C CYS A 94 -2.82 -11.08 -2.73
N MET A 95 -3.87 -11.84 -2.39
CA MET A 95 -5.25 -11.34 -2.51
C MET A 95 -5.48 -10.09 -1.66
N LEU A 96 -4.96 -10.08 -0.41
CA LEU A 96 -5.01 -8.91 0.46
C LEU A 96 -4.25 -7.71 -0.10
N LEU A 97 -3.12 -7.93 -0.80
CA LEU A 97 -2.30 -6.86 -1.36
C LEU A 97 -2.79 -6.33 -2.72
N ILE A 98 -3.50 -7.13 -3.52
CA ILE A 98 -4.08 -6.68 -4.80
C ILE A 98 -5.24 -5.71 -4.53
N GLY A 99 -6.07 -6.02 -3.52
CA GLY A 99 -7.24 -5.24 -3.14
C GLY A 99 -8.21 -5.12 -4.31
N HIS A 100 -9.00 -6.18 -4.54
CA HIS A 100 -9.86 -6.33 -5.71
C HIS A 100 -10.97 -5.28 -5.77
N ASP A 101 -11.42 -4.79 -4.61
CA ASP A 101 -12.34 -3.66 -4.50
C ASP A 101 -11.87 -2.64 -3.45
N ASN A 102 -12.56 -1.50 -3.39
CA ASN A 102 -12.28 -0.47 -2.39
C ASN A 102 -12.69 -0.91 -0.97
N GLU A 103 -13.62 -1.84 -0.83
CA GLU A 103 -14.11 -2.31 0.46
C GLU A 103 -13.06 -3.18 1.16
N ASP A 104 -12.35 -4.02 0.42
CA ASP A 104 -11.19 -4.82 0.83
C ASP A 104 -10.06 -3.92 1.34
N ARG A 105 -9.80 -2.82 0.62
CA ARG A 105 -8.69 -1.90 0.92
C ARG A 105 -8.95 -1.08 2.18
N PHE A 106 -10.15 -0.56 2.32
CA PHE A 106 -10.47 0.39 3.38
C PHE A 106 -11.22 -0.26 4.55
N GLN A 107 -11.70 -1.50 4.39
CA GLN A 107 -12.59 -2.18 5.35
C GLN A 107 -13.73 -1.28 5.80
N LEU A 108 -14.31 -0.59 4.82
CA LEU A 108 -15.44 0.31 5.01
C LEU A 108 -16.68 -0.42 5.55
N ASN A 109 -16.74 -1.74 5.40
CA ASN A 109 -17.82 -2.55 5.93
C ASN A 109 -17.63 -2.87 7.42
N VAL A 110 -18.10 -1.98 8.30
CA VAL A 110 -18.30 -2.31 9.71
C VAL A 110 -19.62 -3.06 9.85
N LYS A 111 -19.59 -4.36 10.18
CA LYS A 111 -20.78 -5.22 10.38
C LYS A 111 -21.73 -5.31 9.16
N GLY A 112 -21.18 -5.41 7.95
CA GLY A 112 -21.98 -5.59 6.72
C GLY A 112 -22.74 -4.33 6.27
N LYS A 113 -22.42 -3.16 6.83
CA LYS A 113 -22.89 -1.86 6.32
C LYS A 113 -21.73 -1.12 5.66
N PRO A 114 -21.85 -0.74 4.38
CA PRO A 114 -20.88 0.13 3.72
C PRO A 114 -20.68 1.41 4.52
N PHE A 115 -19.42 1.79 4.76
CA PHE A 115 -19.09 3.11 5.28
C PHE A 115 -19.59 4.15 4.26
N GLN A 116 -20.69 4.76 4.59
CA GLN A 116 -21.19 5.97 3.95
C GLN A 116 -20.45 7.14 4.60
N ARG A 117 -19.63 7.86 3.84
CA ARG A 117 -19.07 9.13 4.30
C ARG A 117 -20.24 10.12 4.49
N PRO A 118 -20.49 10.67 5.69
CA PRO A 118 -21.55 11.66 5.90
C PRO A 118 -21.40 12.82 4.91
N GLU A 119 -22.50 13.27 4.29
CA GLU A 119 -22.48 14.39 3.33
C GLU A 119 -21.83 15.64 3.92
N GLU A 120 -21.97 15.85 5.22
CA GLU A 120 -21.40 16.95 6.00
C GLU A 120 -19.87 17.04 5.95
N VAL A 121 -19.18 15.92 5.69
CA VAL A 121 -17.70 15.82 5.66
C VAL A 121 -17.17 15.74 4.23
N GLN A 122 -18.03 15.81 3.21
CA GLN A 122 -17.58 15.94 1.82
C GLN A 122 -17.06 17.36 1.60
N PRO A 123 -15.82 17.56 1.10
CA PRO A 123 -15.38 18.91 0.75
C PRO A 123 -16.32 19.41 -0.34
N VAL A 124 -16.88 20.61 -0.11
CA VAL A 124 -17.72 21.48 -0.96
C VAL A 124 -18.31 20.77 -2.17
N LYS A 125 -19.64 20.73 -2.32
CA LYS A 125 -20.32 20.32 -3.57
C LYS A 125 -19.62 20.94 -4.79
N THR A 126 -18.67 20.24 -5.38
CA THR A 126 -17.96 20.72 -6.56
C THR A 126 -18.89 20.45 -7.72
N GLN A 127 -19.76 21.40 -8.03
CA GLN A 127 -20.28 21.50 -9.38
C GLN A 127 -19.08 21.71 -10.28
N PHE A 128 -18.76 20.71 -11.11
CA PHE A 128 -17.76 20.89 -12.13
C PHE A 128 -18.31 21.89 -13.14
N VAL A 129 -17.88 23.15 -13.02
CA VAL A 129 -18.17 24.19 -13.99
C VAL A 129 -17.10 24.09 -15.07
N THR A 130 -17.48 23.84 -16.33
CA THR A 130 -16.52 23.88 -17.43
C THR A 130 -15.90 25.27 -17.50
N PRO A 131 -14.63 25.42 -17.93
CA PRO A 131 -13.97 26.74 -17.99
C PRO A 131 -14.75 27.80 -18.78
N SER A 132 -15.59 27.39 -19.74
CA SER A 132 -16.49 28.26 -20.50
C SER A 132 -17.71 28.80 -19.73
N LYS A 133 -18.02 28.21 -18.57
CA LYS A 133 -19.20 28.51 -17.74
C LYS A 133 -18.84 29.17 -16.39
N ASP A 134 -17.55 29.33 -16.12
CA ASP A 134 -17.02 29.97 -14.91
C ASP A 134 -16.97 31.49 -15.13
N THR A 135 -17.97 32.22 -14.62
CA THR A 135 -18.10 33.68 -14.79
C THR A 135 -17.10 34.48 -13.97
N ASP A 136 -16.46 33.87 -12.97
CA ASP A 136 -15.50 34.53 -12.08
C ASP A 136 -14.08 34.50 -12.65
N LYS A 137 -13.79 33.57 -13.56
CA LYS A 137 -12.56 33.59 -14.36
C LYS A 137 -12.75 34.49 -15.57
N GLY A 138 -12.32 35.74 -15.44
CA GLY A 138 -12.26 36.70 -16.54
C GLY A 138 -11.32 36.27 -17.67
N TYR A 139 -11.76 35.36 -18.53
CA TYR A 139 -11.19 35.19 -19.86
C TYR A 139 -11.66 36.35 -20.73
N LYS A 140 -10.92 37.47 -20.68
CA LYS A 140 -10.98 38.48 -21.73
C LYS A 140 -10.31 37.92 -22.98
N GLY A 141 -11.06 37.15 -23.75
CA GLY A 141 -10.73 36.86 -25.15
C GLY A 141 -10.99 38.12 -25.96
N GLY A 142 -9.95 38.94 -26.13
CA GLY A 142 -9.95 40.01 -27.13
C GLY A 142 -9.52 39.43 -28.48
N VAL A 143 -10.33 39.76 -29.49
CA VAL A 143 -10.21 39.51 -30.94
C VAL A 143 -10.57 38.11 -31.40
#